data_AF-A0AAV4P244-F1
#
_entry.id   AF-A0AAV4P244-F1
#
_cell.length_a   1.000
_cell.length_b   1.000
_cell.length_c   1.000
_cell.angle_alpha   90.00
_cell.angle_beta   90.00
_cell.angle_gamma   90.00
#
_symmetry.space_group_name_H-M   'P 1'
#
loop_
_entity.id
_entity.type
_entity.pdbx_description
1 polymer ?
#
loop_
_entity_poly.entity_id
_entity_poly.type
_entity_poly.pdbx_seq_one_letter_code
_entity_poly.pdbx_strand_id
1 'polypeptide(L)'
;MEPGSCRWDDEPDDDDADFVPPSEKELEPEIEQIGLLRPGRERVTPEEEVPKEMEVMKEMEPMKPVRIDTKKLLYTGISKEGKGKIKYLKARYRDDPEDKYYSPVCSSWDYGWTYGEDTDLSTPAHGRVQMIKQSFFRQNDPQLKPRDPIN
;
A
#
# COMPACT_ATOMS: atom_id res chain seq x y z
N MET A 1 40.60 4.88 9.86
CA MET A 1 39.18 4.56 9.70
C MET A 1 38.99 4.07 8.28
N GLU A 2 38.92 2.75 8.10
CA GLU A 2 38.53 2.17 6.81
C GLU A 2 37.01 2.20 6.71
N PRO A 3 36.42 2.80 5.66
CA PRO A 3 35.00 2.68 5.41
C PRO A 3 34.71 1.26 4.93
N GLY A 4 34.16 0.45 5.84
CA GLY A 4 33.73 -0.92 5.60
C GLY A 4 32.64 -1.02 4.53
N SER A 5 32.94 -1.84 3.53
CA SER A 5 32.10 -2.91 2.99
C SER A 5 30.62 -2.59 2.71
N CYS A 6 30.37 -2.08 1.51
CA CYS A 6 29.27 -2.54 0.65
C CYS A 6 29.84 -2.66 -0.77
N ARG A 7 30.74 -3.63 -0.95
CA ARG A 7 31.09 -4.14 -2.28
C ARG A 7 30.11 -5.29 -2.48
N TRP A 8 28.99 -5.01 -3.14
CA TRP A 8 28.20 -6.09 -3.70
C TRP A 8 29.15 -6.93 -4.54
N ASP A 9 29.17 -8.22 -4.26
CA ASP A 9 29.73 -9.27 -5.08
C ASP A 9 29.49 -8.95 -6.57
N ASP A 10 30.55 -8.50 -7.24
CA ASP A 10 30.75 -8.57 -8.69
C ASP A 10 31.49 -9.88 -9.01
N GLU A 11 31.20 -10.96 -8.27
CA GLU A 11 31.55 -12.31 -8.70
C GLU A 11 30.32 -12.87 -9.38
N PRO A 12 30.36 -13.18 -10.68
CA PRO A 12 29.28 -13.91 -11.33
C PRO A 12 29.15 -15.25 -10.59
N ASP A 13 27.92 -15.58 -10.18
CA ASP A 13 27.63 -16.89 -9.59
C ASP A 13 28.12 -17.96 -10.59
N ASP A 14 29.03 -18.84 -10.17
CA ASP A 14 29.60 -19.94 -10.98
C ASP A 14 28.51 -20.88 -11.56
N ASP A 15 27.26 -20.70 -11.14
CA ASP A 15 26.07 -21.42 -11.56
C ASP A 15 25.45 -20.88 -12.87
N ASP A 16 25.81 -19.68 -13.32
CA ASP A 16 25.29 -19.06 -14.56
C ASP A 16 25.91 -19.64 -15.84
N ALA A 17 26.98 -20.44 -15.73
CA ALA A 17 27.68 -21.03 -16.88
C ALA A 17 26.96 -22.25 -17.51
N ASP A 18 26.01 -22.86 -16.79
CA ASP A 18 25.36 -24.10 -17.21
C ASP A 18 23.91 -23.93 -17.72
N PHE A 19 23.40 -22.69 -17.80
CA PHE A 19 22.09 -22.46 -18.42
C PHE A 19 22.18 -22.56 -19.95
N VAL A 20 22.14 -23.79 -20.45
CA VAL A 20 21.82 -24.08 -21.86
C VAL A 20 20.29 -24.04 -21.97
N PRO A 21 19.69 -23.00 -22.60
CA PRO A 21 18.26 -22.99 -22.81
C PRO A 21 17.87 -24.23 -23.64
N PRO A 22 16.85 -25.00 -23.24
CA PRO A 22 16.42 -26.17 -23.99
C PRO A 22 16.06 -25.77 -25.41
N SER A 23 16.52 -26.55 -26.39
CA SER A 23 16.21 -26.27 -27.80
C SER A 23 14.71 -26.33 -28.02
N GLU A 24 14.17 -25.39 -28.80
CA GLU A 24 12.74 -25.20 -29.08
C GLU A 24 12.00 -26.47 -29.54
N LYS A 25 12.74 -27.51 -29.97
CA LYS A 25 12.21 -28.78 -30.46
C LYS A 25 11.78 -29.76 -29.37
N GLU A 26 12.10 -29.51 -28.10
CA GLU A 26 11.75 -30.40 -26.97
C GLU A 26 10.53 -29.92 -26.17
N LEU A 27 9.97 -28.74 -26.46
CA LEU A 27 8.86 -28.13 -25.71
C LEU A 27 7.46 -28.54 -26.19
N GLU A 28 7.34 -29.22 -27.32
CA GLU A 28 6.03 -29.53 -27.91
C GLU A 28 5.27 -30.71 -27.26
N PRO A 29 5.88 -31.79 -26.72
CA PRO A 29 5.09 -32.93 -26.22
C PRO A 29 4.62 -32.80 -24.76
N GLU A 30 5.18 -31.89 -23.95
CA GLU A 30 4.76 -31.73 -22.54
C GLU A 30 3.57 -30.80 -22.34
N ILE A 31 3.37 -29.82 -23.23
CA ILE A 31 2.23 -28.88 -23.12
C ILE A 31 0.90 -29.62 -23.35
N GLU A 32 0.89 -30.68 -24.16
CA GLU A 32 -0.32 -31.49 -24.41
C GLU A 32 -0.72 -32.36 -23.22
N GLN A 33 0.21 -32.80 -22.37
CA GLN A 33 -0.10 -33.65 -21.22
C GLN A 33 -0.65 -32.87 -20.02
N ILE A 34 -0.30 -31.59 -19.88
CA ILE A 34 -0.79 -30.72 -18.80
C ILE A 34 -2.27 -30.31 -19.05
N GLY A 35 -2.75 -30.43 -20.29
CA GLY A 35 -4.12 -30.10 -20.70
C GLY A 35 -5.21 -31.09 -20.29
N LEU A 36 -4.87 -32.32 -19.87
CA LEU A 36 -5.87 -33.40 -19.72
C LEU A 36 -6.23 -33.83 -18.28
N LEU A 37 -5.89 -33.05 -17.25
CA LEU A 37 -6.13 -33.45 -15.85
C LEU A 37 -6.78 -32.39 -14.95
N ARG A 38 -7.57 -31.46 -15.52
CA ARG A 38 -8.56 -30.72 -14.74
C ARG A 38 -9.96 -31.11 -15.21
N PRO A 39 -10.72 -31.92 -14.45
CA PRO A 39 -12.12 -32.16 -14.78
C PRO A 39 -12.85 -30.81 -14.78
N GLY A 40 -13.41 -30.47 -15.94
CA GLY A 40 -14.16 -29.25 -16.18
C GLY A 40 -15.31 -29.11 -15.19
N ARG A 41 -15.20 -28.14 -14.29
CA ARG A 41 -16.39 -27.42 -13.85
C ARG A 41 -16.69 -26.42 -14.94
N GLU A 42 -17.64 -26.74 -15.81
CA GLU A 42 -18.34 -25.72 -16.59
C GLU A 42 -18.90 -24.72 -15.58
N ARG A 43 -18.24 -23.56 -15.46
CA ARG A 43 -18.88 -22.40 -14.85
C ARG A 43 -19.89 -21.91 -15.88
N VAL A 44 -21.11 -22.41 -15.78
CA VAL A 44 -22.28 -21.73 -16.33
C VAL A 44 -22.35 -20.41 -15.57
N THR A 45 -21.89 -19.33 -16.19
CA THR A 45 -22.21 -17.98 -15.75
C THR A 45 -23.68 -17.75 -16.09
N PRO A 46 -24.58 -17.55 -15.10
CA PRO A 46 -25.87 -16.96 -15.41
C PRO A 46 -25.58 -15.59 -16.02
N GLU A 47 -26.07 -15.33 -17.22
CA GLU A 47 -26.16 -13.99 -17.78
C GLU A 47 -27.17 -13.22 -16.92
N GLU A 48 -26.69 -12.72 -15.79
CA GLU A 48 -27.45 -11.82 -14.94
C GLU A 48 -27.44 -10.47 -15.67
N GLU A 49 -28.62 -10.10 -16.19
CA GLU A 49 -28.83 -8.82 -16.86
C GLU A 49 -28.38 -7.69 -15.92
N VAL A 50 -27.21 -7.17 -16.21
CA VAL A 50 -26.59 -6.07 -15.49
C VAL A 50 -27.56 -4.88 -15.54
N PRO A 51 -28.15 -4.43 -14.41
CA PRO A 51 -29.09 -3.34 -14.42
C PRO A 51 -28.43 -2.07 -14.99
N LYS A 52 -29.17 -1.36 -15.86
CA LYS A 52 -28.73 -0.16 -16.60
C LYS A 52 -28.14 0.98 -15.75
N GLU A 53 -28.24 0.89 -14.43
CA GLU A 53 -27.57 1.80 -13.49
C GLU A 53 -26.04 1.65 -13.52
N MET A 54 -25.52 0.48 -13.88
CA MET A 54 -24.08 0.23 -13.98
C MET A 54 -23.43 0.88 -15.20
N GLU A 55 -24.20 1.16 -16.26
CA GLU A 55 -23.69 1.85 -17.46
C GLU A 55 -23.46 3.35 -17.21
N VAL A 56 -24.19 3.96 -16.28
CA VAL A 56 -24.02 5.38 -15.91
C VAL A 56 -22.69 5.63 -15.19
N MET A 57 -22.10 4.60 -14.57
CA MET A 57 -20.81 4.72 -13.88
C MET A 57 -19.62 4.79 -14.85
N LYS A 58 -19.81 4.42 -16.13
CA LYS A 58 -18.71 4.31 -17.10
C LYS A 58 -18.23 5.67 -17.64
N GLU A 59 -18.99 6.74 -17.41
CA GLU A 59 -18.70 8.09 -17.93
C GLU A 59 -18.23 9.09 -16.87
N MET A 60 -18.14 8.67 -15.59
CA MET A 60 -17.59 9.54 -14.56
C MET A 60 -16.06 9.59 -14.65
N GLU A 61 -15.51 10.80 -14.70
CA GLU A 61 -14.07 11.00 -14.56
C GLU A 61 -13.58 10.34 -13.25
N PRO A 62 -12.45 9.62 -13.25
CA PRO A 62 -12.00 8.85 -12.09
C PRO A 62 -11.65 9.73 -10.88
N MET A 63 -11.42 11.04 -11.11
CA MET A 63 -11.05 12.00 -10.07
C MET A 63 -12.10 13.10 -9.93
N LYS A 64 -12.23 13.62 -8.70
CA LYS A 64 -12.95 14.84 -8.38
C LYS A 64 -12.27 16.06 -9.02
N PRO A 65 -13.04 17.10 -9.38
CA PRO A 65 -12.50 18.33 -9.92
C PRO A 65 -11.49 18.98 -8.96
N VAL A 66 -10.43 19.52 -9.53
CA VAL A 66 -9.32 20.11 -8.77
C VAL A 66 -9.69 21.52 -8.32
N ARG A 67 -9.29 21.90 -7.10
CA ARG A 67 -9.48 23.28 -6.60
C ARG A 67 -8.83 24.28 -7.55
N ILE A 68 -9.51 25.41 -7.76
CA ILE A 68 -9.09 26.44 -8.73
C ILE A 68 -7.68 26.93 -8.43
N ASP A 69 -7.34 27.12 -7.15
CA ASP A 69 -6.03 27.64 -6.75
C ASP A 69 -4.89 26.67 -7.03
N THR A 70 -5.11 25.37 -6.80
CA THR A 70 -4.17 24.34 -7.23
C THR A 70 -4.07 24.28 -8.75
N LYS A 71 -5.18 24.38 -9.48
CA LYS A 71 -5.20 24.36 -10.95
C LYS A 71 -4.43 25.54 -11.56
N LYS A 72 -4.50 26.74 -10.96
CA LYS A 72 -3.73 27.91 -11.41
C LYS A 72 -2.23 27.62 -11.43
N LEU A 73 -1.71 26.79 -10.52
CA LEU A 73 -0.28 26.46 -10.44
C LEU A 73 0.25 25.86 -11.74
N LEU A 74 -0.57 25.12 -12.50
CA LEU A 74 -0.19 24.54 -13.79
C LEU A 74 0.31 25.59 -14.79
N TYR A 75 -0.26 26.78 -14.74
CA TYR A 75 0.01 27.87 -15.68
C TYR A 75 1.02 28.89 -15.14
N THR A 76 1.62 28.63 -13.96
CA THR A 76 2.58 29.55 -13.34
C THR A 76 4.02 29.10 -13.53
N GLY A 77 4.78 29.83 -14.37
CA GLY A 77 6.22 29.60 -14.59
C GLY A 77 6.53 28.31 -15.34
N ILE A 78 7.80 27.87 -15.28
CA ILE A 78 8.32 26.74 -16.05
C ILE A 78 8.62 25.55 -15.13
N SER A 79 8.21 24.36 -15.55
CA SER A 79 8.40 23.11 -14.78
C SER A 79 9.86 22.82 -14.45
N LYS A 80 10.81 23.16 -15.34
CA LYS A 80 12.25 22.94 -15.11
C LYS A 80 12.80 23.71 -13.90
N GLU A 81 12.19 24.82 -13.51
CA GLU A 81 12.56 25.60 -12.31
C GLU A 81 11.82 25.12 -11.05
N GLY A 82 11.12 23.97 -11.11
CA GLY A 82 10.29 23.49 -10.01
C GLY A 82 8.94 24.21 -9.87
N LYS A 83 8.56 25.07 -10.83
CA LYS A 83 7.26 25.75 -10.89
C LYS A 83 6.28 24.95 -11.77
N GLY A 84 5.14 25.54 -12.14
CA GLY A 84 4.22 24.93 -13.10
C GLY A 84 3.68 23.56 -12.67
N LYS A 85 3.85 22.58 -13.56
CA LYS A 85 3.38 21.20 -13.37
C LYS A 85 3.99 20.53 -12.14
N ILE A 86 5.27 20.76 -11.84
CA ILE A 86 5.91 20.14 -10.66
C ILE A 86 5.26 20.65 -9.38
N LYS A 87 5.04 21.97 -9.29
CA LYS A 87 4.39 22.59 -8.13
C LYS A 87 2.93 22.14 -7.99
N TYR A 88 2.22 21.99 -9.11
CA TYR A 88 0.88 21.41 -9.15
C TYR A 88 0.85 19.99 -8.58
N LEU A 89 1.70 19.10 -9.08
CA LEU A 89 1.72 17.69 -8.64
C LEU A 89 2.07 17.60 -7.15
N LYS A 90 3.04 18.38 -6.68
CA LYS A 90 3.39 18.45 -5.25
C LYS A 90 2.24 18.95 -4.39
N ALA A 91 1.50 19.95 -4.84
CA ALA A 91 0.33 20.44 -4.12
C ALA A 91 -0.78 19.38 -4.10
N ARG A 92 -1.09 18.81 -5.26
CA ARG A 92 -2.15 17.80 -5.43
C ARG A 92 -1.83 16.48 -4.72
N TYR A 93 -0.56 16.14 -4.52
CA TYR A 93 -0.13 14.96 -3.76
C TYR A 93 -0.39 15.09 -2.25
N ARG A 94 -0.46 16.31 -1.71
CA ARG A 94 -0.76 16.54 -0.29
C ARG A 94 -2.24 16.36 0.06
N ASP A 95 -3.12 16.45 -0.93
CA ASP A 95 -4.54 16.16 -0.75
C ASP A 95 -4.73 14.66 -0.54
N ASP A 96 -5.50 14.28 0.46
CA ASP A 96 -5.86 12.88 0.74
C ASP A 96 -6.56 12.23 -0.48
N PRO A 97 -6.40 10.91 -0.67
CA PRO A 97 -7.02 10.22 -1.79
C PRO A 97 -8.55 10.32 -1.77
N GLU A 98 -9.16 10.40 -0.60
CA GLU A 98 -10.62 10.53 -0.42
C GLU A 98 -11.19 11.81 -1.03
N ASP A 99 -10.47 12.92 -0.87
CA ASP A 99 -10.85 14.20 -1.45
C ASP A 99 -10.57 14.28 -2.95
N LYS A 100 -9.70 13.39 -3.46
CA LYS A 100 -9.23 13.39 -4.84
C LYS A 100 -10.03 12.47 -5.75
N TYR A 101 -10.49 11.33 -5.25
CA TYR A 101 -11.14 10.29 -6.05
C TYR A 101 -12.60 10.10 -5.61
N TYR A 102 -13.45 9.64 -6.52
CA TYR A 102 -14.83 9.26 -6.18
C TYR A 102 -14.91 7.86 -5.57
N SER A 103 -14.00 6.98 -5.97
CA SER A 103 -13.91 5.59 -5.55
C SER A 103 -12.44 5.19 -5.35
N PRO A 104 -12.17 4.14 -4.55
CA PRO A 104 -10.82 3.61 -4.41
C PRO A 104 -10.32 3.07 -5.75
N VAL A 105 -9.13 3.52 -6.16
CA VAL A 105 -8.55 3.16 -7.47
C VAL A 105 -7.71 1.89 -7.39
N CYS A 106 -7.16 1.59 -6.22
CA CYS A 106 -6.28 0.44 -6.01
C CYS A 106 -6.78 -0.41 -4.84
N SER A 107 -6.58 -1.73 -4.93
CA SER A 107 -6.93 -2.67 -3.84
C SER A 107 -6.17 -2.42 -2.54
N SER A 108 -5.03 -1.71 -2.60
CA SER A 108 -4.30 -1.29 -1.42
C SER A 108 -5.03 -0.21 -0.61
N TRP A 109 -6.07 0.43 -1.16
CA TRP A 109 -6.89 1.39 -0.42
C TRP A 109 -8.02 0.72 0.35
N ASP A 110 -8.34 -0.54 0.04
CA ASP A 110 -9.32 -1.31 0.80
C ASP A 110 -8.75 -1.74 2.17
N TYR A 111 -7.42 -1.76 2.31
CA TYR A 111 -6.73 -2.24 3.51
C TYR A 111 -5.73 -1.21 4.04
N GLY A 112 -5.89 -0.82 5.30
CA GLY A 112 -4.91 0.02 6.00
C GLY A 112 -4.93 1.52 5.65
N TRP A 113 -5.69 1.92 4.63
CA TRP A 113 -6.06 3.31 4.38
C TRP A 113 -7.56 3.44 4.62
N THR A 114 -7.96 3.91 5.80
CA THR A 114 -9.38 4.14 6.08
C THR A 114 -9.85 5.32 5.24
N TYR A 115 -10.94 5.16 4.49
CA TYR A 115 -11.56 6.22 3.69
C TYR A 115 -12.37 7.15 4.62
N GLY A 116 -11.67 7.90 5.48
CA GLY A 116 -12.24 8.96 6.31
C GLY A 116 -12.98 8.49 7.55
N GLU A 117 -13.14 7.18 7.71
CA GLU A 117 -13.47 6.59 9.02
C GLU A 117 -12.17 6.42 9.79
N ASP A 118 -11.74 7.50 10.46
CA ASP A 118 -10.99 7.33 11.70
C ASP A 118 -11.91 6.52 12.62
N THR A 119 -11.77 5.19 12.62
CA THR A 119 -12.36 4.39 13.68
C THR A 119 -11.76 4.98 14.94
N ASP A 120 -12.59 5.59 15.80
CA ASP A 120 -12.17 6.10 17.09
C ASP A 120 -11.18 5.07 17.65
N LEU A 121 -9.91 5.46 17.77
CA LEU A 121 -8.84 4.58 18.25
C LEU A 121 -9.08 4.38 19.76
N SER A 122 -10.18 3.69 20.04
CA SER A 122 -10.72 3.44 21.34
C SER A 122 -9.78 2.43 21.97
N THR A 123 -9.18 2.84 23.08
CA THR A 123 -8.39 1.91 23.86
C THR A 123 -9.32 0.75 24.22
N PRO A 124 -8.93 -0.51 23.93
CA PRO A 124 -9.82 -1.64 24.18
C PRO A 124 -10.23 -1.63 25.65
N ALA A 125 -11.52 -1.88 25.92
CA ALA A 125 -12.08 -1.87 27.27
C ALA A 125 -11.29 -2.78 28.25
N HIS A 126 -10.61 -3.80 27.72
CA HIS A 126 -9.82 -4.76 28.48
C HIS A 126 -8.39 -4.94 27.94
N GLY A 127 -7.65 -3.84 27.77
CA GLY A 127 -6.22 -3.89 27.44
C GLY A 127 -5.35 -4.45 28.57
N ARG A 128 -4.32 -5.24 28.24
CA ARG A 128 -3.33 -5.70 29.23
C ARG A 128 -2.48 -4.51 29.69
N VAL A 129 -2.49 -4.21 30.99
CA VAL A 129 -1.69 -3.14 31.58
C VAL A 129 -0.51 -3.72 32.38
N GLN A 130 0.64 -3.06 32.32
CA GLN A 130 1.85 -3.48 33.03
C GLN A 130 1.83 -3.00 34.50
N MET A 131 0.85 -3.49 35.28
CA MET A 131 0.65 -3.12 36.68
C MET A 131 1.90 -3.28 37.53
N ILE A 132 2.59 -4.42 37.41
CA ILE A 132 3.78 -4.73 38.21
C ILE A 132 4.91 -3.72 37.94
N LYS A 133 5.12 -3.35 36.67
CA LYS A 133 6.14 -2.36 36.31
C LYS A 133 5.80 -0.96 36.80
N GLN A 134 4.51 -0.60 36.75
CA GLN A 134 4.03 0.71 37.22
C GLN A 134 4.05 0.85 38.74
N SER A 135 3.84 -0.24 39.49
CA SER A 135 3.77 -0.18 40.96
C SER A 135 5.06 -0.57 41.68
N PHE A 136 5.77 -1.62 41.22
CA PHE A 136 6.91 -2.17 41.95
C PHE A 136 8.24 -1.47 41.63
N PHE A 137 8.39 -0.92 40.43
CA PHE A 137 9.66 -0.36 39.99
C PHE A 137 9.58 1.17 39.90
N ARG A 138 10.48 1.84 40.62
CA ARG A 138 10.69 3.30 40.53
C ARG A 138 12.00 3.53 39.80
N GLN A 139 12.00 4.35 38.75
CA GLN A 139 13.25 4.75 38.11
C GLN A 139 14.03 5.67 39.06
N ASN A 140 15.02 5.10 39.75
CA ASN A 140 16.05 5.73 40.59
C ASN A 140 15.54 6.63 41.73
N ASP A 141 15.24 6.04 42.90
CA ASP A 141 15.06 6.86 44.11
C ASP A 141 15.74 6.28 45.36
N PRO A 142 16.94 6.76 45.72
CA PRO A 142 17.65 6.35 46.93
C PRO A 142 17.05 6.94 48.23
N GLN A 143 16.05 7.83 48.17
CA GLN A 143 15.68 8.69 49.31
C GLN A 143 14.17 8.88 49.57
N LEU A 144 13.26 8.33 48.76
CA LEU A 144 11.82 8.43 49.06
C LEU A 144 11.40 7.63 50.31
N LYS A 145 10.70 8.31 51.23
CA LYS A 145 9.93 7.70 52.33
C LYS A 145 8.67 6.99 51.79
N PRO A 146 8.15 5.95 52.48
CA PRO A 146 6.99 5.18 52.03
C PRO A 146 5.74 6.04 51.85
N ARG A 147 4.89 5.68 50.88
CA ARG A 147 3.68 6.43 50.50
C ARG A 147 2.59 6.22 51.56
N ASP A 148 2.07 7.30 52.12
CA ASP A 148 0.94 7.25 53.05
C ASP A 148 -0.36 6.87 52.32
N PRO A 149 -1.24 6.04 52.95
CA PRO A 149 -2.44 5.54 52.31
C PRO A 149 -3.50 6.64 52.11
N ILE A 150 -4.13 6.62 50.93
CA ILE A 150 -5.17 7.57 50.50
C ILE A 150 -6.50 7.18 51.17
N ASN A 151 -7.14 8.14 51.85
CA ASN A 151 -8.48 8.04 52.45
C ASN A 151 -9.50 8.72 51.55
#